data_AF-A0A1F5QCJ7-F1
#
_entry.id   AF-A0A1F5QCJ7-F1
#
_cell.length_a   1.000
_cell.length_b   1.000
_cell.length_c   1.000
_cell.angle_alpha   90.00
_cell.angle_beta   90.00
_cell.angle_gamma   90.00
#
_symmetry.space_group_name_H-M   'P 1'
#
loop_
_entity.id
_entity.type
_entity.pdbx_description
1 polymer ?
#
loop_
_entity_poly.entity_id
_entity_poly.type
_entity_poly.pdbx_seq_one_letter_code
_entity_poly.pdbx_strand_id
1 'polypeptide(L)'
;MADLDEILFAEQERQRQEFERMRQQDRRRQARNGPIENAIKQEAKQAGKKAVKRVIVTAVLPVLWSAFLAALPFILIGLLIAFVIVAAIYMVCNPEGLIALGISYGLEFSGMIPEGVCDAFSAFSGVATVITKGQELMCTNPQILAEQSRVTYPVRNDPDLDRLVSCIQADVPNAGSVFTADESNEICNYTRGAETCGQCSHSVNSCHYGGTNGAGSMAVDFGGGPGAGNEGLIGTQVLQAALSCSETLGIPLKRSTCENSSATAVQCSDTSANHIHISLGKCDRDNGPINSQ
;
A
#
# COMPACT_ATOMS: atom_id res chain seq x y z
N MET A 1 32.57 -45.32 -68.77
CA MET A 1 32.08 -44.73 -67.50
C MET A 1 33.03 -45.11 -66.37
N ALA A 2 34.31 -44.71 -66.45
CA ALA A 2 35.30 -45.02 -65.40
C ALA A 2 36.17 -43.80 -65.03
N ASP A 3 35.87 -42.62 -65.60
CA ASP A 3 36.74 -41.44 -65.53
C ASP A 3 36.12 -40.29 -64.70
N LEU A 4 34.81 -40.34 -64.44
CA LEU A 4 34.11 -39.30 -63.69
C LEU A 4 34.18 -39.52 -62.17
N ASP A 5 34.19 -40.79 -61.72
CA ASP A 5 34.28 -41.13 -60.30
C ASP A 5 35.69 -40.89 -59.74
N GLU A 6 36.74 -41.05 -60.55
CA GLU A 6 38.13 -40.82 -60.12
C GLU A 6 38.40 -39.31 -59.90
N ILE A 7 37.83 -38.46 -60.76
CA ILE A 7 37.92 -36.99 -60.61
C ILE A 7 37.17 -36.53 -59.36
N LEU A 8 35.97 -37.09 -59.11
CA LEU A 8 35.16 -36.71 -57.94
C LEU A 8 35.84 -37.13 -56.62
N PHE A 9 36.48 -38.31 -56.58
CA PHE A 9 37.22 -38.76 -55.41
C PHE A 9 38.46 -37.90 -55.13
N ALA A 10 39.21 -37.55 -56.18
CA ALA A 10 40.41 -36.70 -56.06
C ALA A 10 40.08 -35.26 -55.59
N GLU A 11 38.89 -34.75 -55.90
CA GLU A 11 38.43 -33.44 -55.43
C GLU A 11 37.95 -33.48 -53.98
N GLN A 12 37.26 -34.56 -53.58
CA GLN A 12 36.82 -34.76 -52.22
C GLN A 12 37.99 -34.96 -51.23
N GLU A 13 39.06 -35.63 -51.66
CA GLU A 13 40.29 -35.76 -50.86
C GLU A 13 41.04 -34.43 -50.71
N ARG A 14 41.08 -33.59 -51.75
CA ARG A 14 41.68 -32.24 -51.67
C ARG A 14 40.94 -31.37 -50.66
N GLN A 15 39.61 -31.37 -50.69
CA GLN A 15 38.81 -30.61 -49.71
C GLN A 15 39.02 -31.09 -48.28
N ARG A 16 39.14 -32.41 -48.06
CA ARG A 16 39.47 -32.96 -46.72
C ARG A 16 40.86 -32.51 -46.24
N GLN A 17 41.87 -32.53 -47.10
CA GLN A 17 43.21 -32.09 -46.73
C GLN A 17 43.29 -30.59 -46.41
N GLU A 18 42.55 -29.75 -47.13
CA GLU A 18 42.47 -28.31 -46.82
C GLU A 18 41.75 -28.04 -45.50
N PHE A 19 40.67 -28.76 -45.23
CA PHE A 19 39.94 -28.63 -43.97
C PHE A 19 40.78 -29.05 -42.76
N GLU A 20 41.59 -30.11 -42.89
CA GLU A 20 42.51 -30.54 -41.83
C GLU A 20 43.63 -29.52 -41.57
N ARG A 21 44.17 -28.89 -42.63
CA ARG A 21 45.19 -27.83 -42.49
C ARG A 21 44.62 -26.60 -41.78
N MET A 22 43.41 -26.16 -42.13
CA MET A 22 42.73 -25.06 -41.43
C MET A 22 42.55 -25.39 -39.94
N ARG A 23 42.06 -26.60 -39.63
CA ARG A 23 41.84 -27.03 -38.25
C ARG A 23 43.13 -27.17 -37.44
N GLN A 24 44.25 -27.46 -38.08
CA GLN A 24 45.57 -27.51 -37.44
C GLN A 24 46.12 -26.11 -37.18
N GLN A 25 45.87 -25.17 -38.10
CA GLN A 25 46.28 -23.76 -37.97
C GLN A 25 45.50 -23.04 -36.86
N ASP A 26 44.19 -23.29 -36.74
CA ASP A 26 43.37 -22.72 -35.67
C ASP A 26 43.75 -23.24 -34.29
N ARG A 27 44.06 -24.54 -34.17
CA ARG A 27 44.58 -25.11 -32.91
C ARG A 27 45.90 -24.49 -32.50
N ARG A 28 46.79 -24.18 -33.44
CA ARG A 28 48.06 -23.48 -33.16
C ARG A 28 47.82 -22.02 -32.72
N ARG A 29 46.85 -21.33 -33.31
CA ARG A 29 46.48 -19.96 -32.89
C ARG A 29 45.86 -19.93 -31.49
N GLN A 30 44.95 -20.87 -31.18
CA GLN A 30 44.37 -20.99 -29.84
C GLN A 30 45.41 -21.39 -28.78
N ALA A 31 46.32 -22.33 -29.10
CA ALA A 31 47.40 -22.70 -28.18
C ALA A 31 48.38 -21.55 -27.91
N ARG A 32 48.63 -20.68 -28.90
CA ARG A 32 49.53 -19.53 -28.76
C ARG A 32 48.89 -18.37 -27.99
N ASN A 33 47.60 -18.09 -28.22
CA ASN A 33 46.95 -16.89 -27.68
C ASN A 33 46.13 -17.14 -26.40
N GLY A 34 45.73 -18.38 -26.12
CA GLY A 34 44.97 -18.74 -24.92
C GLY A 34 45.64 -18.40 -23.58
N PRO A 35 46.96 -18.63 -23.39
CA PRO A 35 47.63 -18.30 -22.13
C PRO A 35 47.63 -16.79 -21.84
N ILE A 36 47.81 -15.97 -22.88
CA ILE A 36 47.87 -14.50 -22.77
C ILE A 36 46.50 -13.93 -22.44
N GLU A 37 45.44 -14.43 -23.09
CA GLU A 37 44.08 -13.95 -22.85
C GLU A 37 43.58 -14.32 -21.44
N ASN A 38 43.96 -15.50 -20.93
CA ASN A 38 43.63 -15.93 -19.58
C ASN A 38 44.39 -15.14 -18.51
N ALA A 39 45.66 -14.79 -18.74
CA ALA A 39 46.45 -13.95 -17.84
C ALA A 39 45.85 -12.53 -17.73
N ILE A 40 45.49 -11.92 -18.87
CA ILE A 40 44.87 -10.58 -18.90
C ILE A 40 43.51 -10.58 -18.17
N LYS A 41 42.67 -11.61 -18.37
CA LYS A 41 41.39 -11.73 -17.66
C LYS A 41 41.54 -11.93 -16.15
N GLN A 42 42.59 -12.65 -15.71
CA GLN A 42 42.86 -12.84 -14.28
C GLN A 42 43.37 -11.56 -13.62
N GLU A 43 44.29 -10.83 -14.26
CA GLU A 43 44.76 -9.54 -13.73
C GLU A 43 43.65 -8.49 -13.69
N ALA A 44 42.82 -8.40 -14.75
CA ALA A 44 41.68 -7.49 -14.77
C ALA A 44 40.65 -7.80 -13.66
N LYS A 45 40.37 -9.09 -13.41
CA LYS A 45 39.50 -9.51 -12.28
C LYS A 45 40.10 -9.18 -10.91
N GLN A 46 41.42 -9.36 -10.73
CA GLN A 46 42.08 -9.05 -9.46
C GLN A 46 42.18 -7.54 -9.21
N ALA A 47 42.46 -6.75 -10.25
CA ALA A 47 42.47 -5.28 -10.19
C ALA A 47 41.06 -4.73 -9.88
N GLY A 48 40.02 -5.26 -10.55
CA GLY A 48 38.63 -4.92 -10.28
C GLY A 48 38.20 -5.25 -8.84
N LYS A 49 38.54 -6.44 -8.33
CA LYS A 49 38.24 -6.82 -6.93
C LYS A 49 38.95 -5.91 -5.91
N LYS A 50 40.20 -5.51 -6.16
CA LYS A 50 40.95 -4.61 -5.26
C LYS A 50 40.38 -3.18 -5.29
N ALA A 51 39.99 -2.68 -6.47
CA ALA A 51 39.39 -1.36 -6.62
C ALA A 51 38.01 -1.27 -5.95
N VAL A 52 37.14 -2.25 -6.19
CA VAL A 52 35.80 -2.32 -5.56
C VAL A 52 35.90 -2.45 -4.05
N LYS A 53 36.80 -3.29 -3.55
CA LYS A 53 37.01 -3.46 -2.09
C LYS A 53 37.54 -2.18 -1.43
N ARG A 54 38.39 -1.40 -2.12
CA ARG A 54 38.81 -0.07 -1.63
C ARG A 54 37.63 0.89 -1.57
N VAL A 55 36.88 1.06 -2.66
CA VAL A 55 35.76 2.02 -2.74
C VAL A 55 34.68 1.74 -1.69
N ILE A 56 34.33 0.46 -1.46
CA ILE A 56 33.35 0.08 -0.42
C ILE A 56 33.85 0.45 0.99
N VAL A 57 35.14 0.22 1.27
CA VAL A 57 35.72 0.47 2.61
C VAL A 57 35.96 1.96 2.87
N THR A 58 36.41 2.73 1.87
CA THR A 58 36.71 4.16 2.09
C THR A 58 35.53 5.11 1.86
N ALA A 59 34.55 4.76 1.03
CA ALA A 59 33.47 5.70 0.68
C ALA A 59 32.10 5.35 1.30
N VAL A 60 31.78 4.05 1.46
CA VAL A 60 30.41 3.64 1.84
C VAL A 60 30.29 3.40 3.36
N LEU A 61 31.29 2.74 3.96
CA LEU A 61 31.30 2.47 5.40
C LEU A 61 31.17 3.72 6.30
N PRO A 62 31.93 4.81 6.08
CA PRO A 62 31.85 5.98 6.95
C PRO A 62 30.54 6.78 6.75
N VAL A 63 29.91 6.71 5.57
CA VAL A 63 28.62 7.38 5.28
C VAL A 63 27.44 6.65 5.93
N LEU A 64 27.46 5.31 5.94
CA LEU A 64 26.45 4.52 6.66
C LEU A 64 26.62 4.65 8.19
N TRP A 65 27.87 4.75 8.68
CA TRP A 65 28.15 4.94 10.10
C TRP A 65 27.75 6.32 10.60
N SER A 66 27.95 7.38 9.81
CA SER A 66 27.54 8.74 10.17
C SER A 66 26.02 8.91 10.13
N ALA A 67 25.32 8.30 9.16
CA ALA A 67 23.86 8.30 9.12
C ALA A 67 23.24 7.53 10.31
N PHE A 68 23.85 6.40 10.69
CA PHE A 68 23.40 5.61 11.86
C PHE A 68 23.64 6.36 13.19
N LEU A 69 24.81 6.99 13.37
CA LEU A 69 25.11 7.80 14.56
C LEU A 69 24.25 9.07 14.64
N ALA A 70 23.89 9.67 13.50
CA ALA A 70 23.01 10.84 13.47
C ALA A 70 21.54 10.50 13.81
N ALA A 71 21.08 9.29 13.47
CA ALA A 71 19.74 8.81 13.82
C ALA A 71 19.63 8.29 15.25
N LEU A 72 20.74 7.82 15.84
CA LEU A 72 20.81 7.26 17.19
C LEU A 72 20.22 8.16 18.30
N PRO A 73 20.48 9.48 18.37
CA PRO A 73 19.83 10.34 19.35
C PRO A 73 18.32 10.45 19.14
N PHE A 74 17.81 10.44 17.90
CA PHE A 74 16.37 10.47 17.64
C PHE A 74 15.69 9.16 18.01
N ILE A 75 16.35 8.02 17.77
CA ILE A 75 15.89 6.70 18.22
C ILE A 75 15.89 6.64 19.75
N LEU A 76 16.94 7.12 20.42
CA LEU A 76 17.01 7.17 21.89
C LEU A 76 15.96 8.12 22.48
N ILE A 77 15.71 9.27 21.85
CA ILE A 77 14.64 10.20 22.24
C ILE A 77 13.27 9.52 22.05
N GLY A 78 13.05 8.85 20.92
CA GLY A 78 11.82 8.09 20.67
C GLY A 78 11.59 6.98 21.70
N LEU A 79 12.64 6.22 22.04
CA LEU A 79 12.60 5.19 23.09
C LEU A 79 12.39 5.80 24.48
N LEU A 80 12.98 6.96 24.76
CA LEU A 80 12.79 7.66 26.03
C LEU A 80 11.38 8.23 26.17
N ILE A 81 10.80 8.77 25.09
CA ILE A 81 9.40 9.20 25.05
C ILE A 81 8.47 8.00 25.23
N ALA A 82 8.71 6.89 24.51
CA ALA A 82 7.95 5.67 24.67
C ALA A 82 8.06 5.12 26.10
N PHE A 83 9.25 5.13 26.69
CA PHE A 83 9.48 4.74 28.07
C PHE A 83 8.72 5.64 29.06
N VAL A 84 8.73 6.96 28.87
CA VAL A 84 7.99 7.90 29.72
C VAL A 84 6.48 7.68 29.62
N ILE A 85 5.96 7.42 28.42
CA ILE A 85 4.53 7.13 28.21
C ILE A 85 4.15 5.80 28.88
N VAL A 86 4.93 4.75 28.66
CA VAL A 86 4.74 3.42 29.27
C VAL A 86 4.84 3.49 30.79
N ALA A 87 5.81 4.25 31.33
CA ALA A 87 5.95 4.48 32.76
C ALA A 87 4.77 5.26 33.34
N ALA A 88 4.30 6.31 32.65
CA ALA A 88 3.11 7.07 33.08
C ALA A 88 1.86 6.18 33.15
N ILE A 89 1.63 5.33 32.13
CA ILE A 89 0.53 4.37 32.12
C ILE A 89 0.68 3.34 33.25
N TYR A 90 1.89 2.80 33.46
CA TYR A 90 2.19 1.90 34.59
C TYR A 90 1.87 2.54 35.94
N MET A 91 2.24 3.82 36.13
CA MET A 91 2.00 4.56 37.38
C MET A 91 0.51 4.79 37.65
N VAL A 92 -0.29 5.03 36.60
CA VAL A 92 -1.75 5.19 36.72
C VAL A 92 -2.43 3.84 37.01
N CYS A 93 -1.93 2.75 36.42
CA CYS A 93 -2.51 1.41 36.58
C CYS A 93 -2.05 0.64 37.83
N ASN A 94 -0.97 1.06 38.52
CA ASN A 94 -0.46 0.45 39.75
C ASN A 94 -0.20 1.49 40.88
N PRO A 95 -1.26 2.11 41.44
CA PRO A 95 -1.11 3.17 42.45
C PRO A 95 -0.48 2.67 43.77
N GLU A 96 -0.68 1.42 44.17
CA GLU A 96 -0.16 0.88 45.44
C GLU A 96 1.36 0.65 45.45
N GLY A 97 1.96 0.32 44.29
CA GLY A 97 3.41 0.15 44.16
C GLY A 97 4.20 1.47 44.24
N LEU A 98 3.56 2.60 43.94
CA LEU A 98 4.15 3.94 44.02
C LEU A 98 4.21 4.47 45.45
N ILE A 99 3.20 4.16 46.25
CA ILE A 99 3.11 4.53 47.68
C ILE A 99 4.23 3.83 48.46
N ALA A 100 4.60 2.60 48.07
CA ALA A 100 5.74 1.86 48.64
C ALA A 100 7.13 2.48 48.34
N LEU A 101 7.23 3.33 47.30
CA LEU A 101 8.47 4.04 46.92
C LEU A 101 8.49 5.50 47.40
N GLY A 102 7.46 5.96 48.12
CA GLY A 102 7.44 7.27 48.79
C GLY A 102 7.30 8.49 47.85
N ILE A 103 6.87 8.29 46.60
CA ILE A 103 6.76 9.37 45.62
C ILE A 103 5.29 9.76 45.45
N SER A 104 4.89 10.91 46.00
CA SER A 104 3.55 11.47 45.86
C SER A 104 3.50 12.44 44.68
N TYR A 105 2.80 12.08 43.60
CA TYR A 105 2.44 13.00 42.53
C TYR A 105 0.92 13.25 42.55
N GLY A 106 0.54 14.51 42.74
CA GLY A 106 -0.80 14.99 42.40
C GLY A 106 -0.84 15.31 40.91
N LEU A 107 -1.21 14.33 40.09
CA LEU A 107 -1.51 14.55 38.68
C LEU A 107 -2.92 14.02 38.41
N GLU A 108 -3.86 14.95 38.34
CA GLU A 108 -5.18 14.76 37.76
C GLU A 108 -5.02 14.46 36.25
N PHE A 109 -4.69 13.21 35.92
CA PHE A 109 -4.75 12.74 34.55
C PHE A 109 -6.21 12.39 34.23
N SER A 110 -6.97 13.38 33.77
CA SER A 110 -8.36 13.23 33.33
C SER A 110 -8.43 12.61 31.93
N GLY A 111 -7.81 11.44 31.77
CA GLY A 111 -7.92 10.58 30.58
C GLY A 111 -8.36 9.21 31.07
N MET A 112 -9.58 8.82 30.75
CA MET A 112 -10.18 7.56 31.17
C MET A 112 -9.41 6.40 30.51
N ILE A 113 -8.43 5.81 31.22
CA ILE A 113 -7.75 4.59 30.76
C ILE A 113 -8.79 3.45 30.88
N PRO A 114 -9.15 2.76 29.78
CA PRO A 114 -10.12 1.67 29.83
C PRO A 114 -9.65 0.58 30.80
N GLU A 115 -10.54 0.02 31.63
CA GLU A 115 -10.18 -0.96 32.69
C GLU A 115 -9.30 -2.13 32.16
N GLY A 116 -9.58 -2.61 30.94
CA GLY A 116 -8.80 -3.68 30.30
C GLY A 116 -7.34 -3.34 29.96
N VAL A 117 -6.96 -2.05 29.88
CA VAL A 117 -5.57 -1.62 29.65
C VAL A 117 -4.75 -1.78 30.93
N CYS A 118 -5.35 -1.53 32.10
CA CYS A 118 -4.66 -1.70 33.38
C CYS A 118 -4.51 -3.17 33.78
N ASP A 119 -5.51 -4.00 33.50
CA ASP A 119 -5.41 -5.47 33.66
C ASP A 119 -4.35 -6.08 32.72
N ALA A 120 -4.19 -5.51 31.53
CA ALA A 120 -3.14 -5.88 30.57
C ALA A 120 -1.74 -5.39 30.98
N PHE A 121 -1.62 -4.55 32.01
CA PHE A 121 -0.34 -4.03 32.51
C PHE A 121 0.10 -4.73 33.80
N SER A 122 -0.82 -5.13 34.68
CA SER A 122 -0.53 -5.84 35.94
C SER A 122 -0.08 -7.30 35.74
N ALA A 123 -0.31 -7.89 34.57
CA ALA A 123 -0.07 -9.30 34.31
C ALA A 123 1.22 -9.65 33.52
N PHE A 124 2.05 -8.67 33.10
CA PHE A 124 3.05 -8.92 32.04
C PHE A 124 4.50 -8.53 32.35
N SER A 125 5.43 -9.45 32.06
CA SER A 125 6.88 -9.30 32.16
C SER A 125 7.59 -8.96 30.84
N GLY A 126 6.88 -8.41 29.83
CA GLY A 126 7.47 -8.15 28.52
C GLY A 126 6.72 -7.15 27.64
N VAL A 127 7.44 -6.14 27.15
CA VAL A 127 6.93 -5.03 26.30
C VAL A 127 6.24 -5.52 25.02
N ALA A 128 6.71 -6.63 24.42
CA ALA A 128 6.11 -7.18 23.21
C ALA A 128 4.66 -7.65 23.42
N THR A 129 4.34 -8.21 24.59
CA THR A 129 2.99 -8.74 24.88
C THR A 129 1.97 -7.63 25.14
N VAL A 130 2.42 -6.51 25.73
CA VAL A 130 1.60 -5.29 25.94
C VAL A 130 1.19 -4.68 24.60
N ILE A 131 2.11 -4.63 23.62
CA ILE A 131 1.82 -4.11 22.28
C ILE A 131 0.75 -4.97 21.57
N THR A 132 0.88 -6.30 21.63
CA THR A 132 -0.07 -7.21 20.96
C THR A 132 -1.47 -7.14 21.59
N LYS A 133 -1.57 -7.09 22.91
CA LYS A 133 -2.85 -6.99 23.63
C LYS A 133 -3.51 -5.61 23.50
N GLY A 134 -2.71 -4.54 23.49
CA GLY A 134 -3.21 -3.18 23.22
C GLY A 134 -3.79 -3.04 21.82
N GLN A 135 -3.13 -3.63 20.81
CA GLN A 135 -3.65 -3.65 19.44
C GLN A 135 -4.95 -4.47 19.32
N GLU A 136 -5.04 -5.63 19.99
CA GLU A 136 -6.26 -6.46 20.04
C GLU A 136 -7.43 -5.70 20.68
N LEU A 137 -7.18 -4.96 21.77
CA LEU A 137 -8.20 -4.15 22.45
C LEU A 137 -8.67 -2.96 21.59
N MET A 138 -7.75 -2.32 20.85
CA MET A 138 -8.09 -1.25 19.92
C MET A 138 -8.97 -1.76 18.77
N CYS A 139 -8.62 -2.91 18.18
CA CYS A 139 -9.36 -3.49 17.06
C CYS A 139 -10.72 -4.09 17.44
N THR A 140 -11.00 -4.26 18.73
CA THR A 140 -12.30 -4.70 19.25
C THR A 140 -13.14 -3.55 19.80
N ASN A 141 -12.62 -2.32 19.84
CA ASN A 141 -13.34 -1.12 20.29
C ASN A 141 -13.30 0.01 19.23
N PRO A 142 -14.27 0.02 18.29
CA PRO A 142 -14.35 1.02 17.22
C PRO A 142 -14.39 2.47 17.69
N GLN A 143 -14.96 2.74 18.87
CA GLN A 143 -15.05 4.11 19.40
C GLN A 143 -13.66 4.66 19.76
N ILE A 144 -12.79 3.84 20.34
CA ILE A 144 -11.41 4.22 20.66
C ILE A 144 -10.63 4.49 19.36
N LEU A 145 -10.78 3.64 18.36
CA LEU A 145 -10.15 3.85 17.05
C LEU A 145 -10.65 5.13 16.38
N ALA A 146 -11.94 5.41 16.49
CA ALA A 146 -12.52 6.62 15.93
C ALA A 146 -11.92 7.88 16.57
N GLU A 147 -11.77 7.88 17.90
CA GLU A 147 -11.15 8.98 18.64
C GLU A 147 -9.68 9.18 18.26
N GLN A 148 -8.89 8.09 18.23
CA GLN A 148 -7.47 8.14 17.87
C GLN A 148 -7.24 8.59 16.44
N SER A 149 -8.07 8.09 15.52
CA SER A 149 -8.03 8.47 14.12
C SER A 149 -8.71 9.81 13.86
N ARG A 150 -9.38 10.43 14.84
CA ARG A 150 -10.16 11.67 14.67
C ARG A 150 -11.19 11.55 13.56
N VAL A 151 -12.00 10.50 13.62
CA VAL A 151 -13.14 10.27 12.72
C VAL A 151 -14.43 10.18 13.52
N THR A 152 -15.56 10.40 12.86
CA THR A 152 -16.88 10.42 13.51
C THR A 152 -17.31 9.02 13.94
N TYR A 153 -17.85 8.89 15.16
CA TYR A 153 -18.47 7.67 15.68
C TYR A 153 -19.93 7.92 16.13
N PRO A 154 -20.89 7.04 15.81
CA PRO A 154 -20.78 5.93 14.84
C PRO A 154 -20.51 6.45 13.43
N VAL A 155 -20.15 5.57 12.48
CA VAL A 155 -19.94 5.98 11.09
C VAL A 155 -21.18 6.69 10.56
N ARG A 156 -20.98 7.82 9.88
CA ARG A 156 -22.02 8.61 9.26
C ARG A 156 -21.52 9.17 7.94
N ASN A 157 -22.45 9.38 7.03
CA ASN A 157 -22.19 10.13 5.83
C ASN A 157 -22.06 11.61 6.15
N ASP A 158 -21.38 12.30 5.27
CA ASP A 158 -21.48 13.74 5.19
C ASP A 158 -22.92 14.15 4.78
N PRO A 159 -23.52 15.19 5.37
CA PRO A 159 -24.89 15.61 5.05
C PRO A 159 -25.11 15.97 3.57
N ASP A 160 -24.10 16.47 2.86
CA ASP A 160 -24.19 16.72 1.43
C ASP A 160 -24.22 15.42 0.63
N LEU A 161 -23.54 14.36 1.11
CA LEU A 161 -23.60 13.05 0.49
C LEU A 161 -25.01 12.46 0.63
N ASP A 162 -25.62 12.56 1.81
CA ASP A 162 -27.00 12.08 2.03
C ASP A 162 -28.00 12.79 1.13
N ARG A 163 -27.86 14.12 0.97
CA ARG A 163 -28.72 14.92 0.07
C ARG A 163 -28.52 14.53 -1.40
N LEU A 164 -27.28 14.32 -1.82
CA LEU A 164 -26.94 13.92 -3.18
C LEU A 164 -27.49 12.52 -3.49
N VAL A 165 -27.24 11.54 -2.61
CA VAL A 165 -27.73 10.16 -2.77
C VAL A 165 -29.25 10.13 -2.83
N SER A 166 -29.92 10.86 -1.94
CA SER A 166 -31.39 10.94 -1.92
C SER A 166 -31.95 11.51 -3.24
N CYS A 167 -31.30 12.53 -3.80
CA CYS A 167 -31.70 13.10 -5.09
C CYS A 167 -31.48 12.11 -6.24
N ILE A 168 -30.32 11.44 -6.29
CA ILE A 168 -30.02 10.43 -7.31
C ILE A 168 -31.04 9.29 -7.25
N GLN A 169 -31.39 8.80 -6.06
CA GLN A 169 -32.38 7.73 -5.90
C GLN A 169 -33.81 8.18 -6.23
N ALA A 170 -34.12 9.48 -6.15
CA ALA A 170 -35.40 10.00 -6.61
C ALA A 170 -35.50 9.99 -8.14
N ASP A 171 -34.42 10.35 -8.84
CA ASP A 171 -34.35 10.36 -10.30
C ASP A 171 -34.15 8.95 -10.88
N VAL A 172 -33.43 8.09 -10.17
CA VAL A 172 -33.14 6.70 -10.54
C VAL A 172 -33.52 5.77 -9.38
N PRO A 173 -34.83 5.46 -9.20
CA PRO A 173 -35.30 4.60 -8.10
C PRO A 173 -34.70 3.19 -8.09
N ASN A 174 -34.20 2.73 -9.25
CA ASN A 174 -33.56 1.43 -9.42
C ASN A 174 -32.03 1.54 -9.54
N ALA A 175 -31.41 2.52 -8.86
CA ALA A 175 -29.95 2.74 -8.89
C ALA A 175 -29.10 1.59 -8.31
N GLY A 176 -29.74 0.49 -7.88
CA GLY A 176 -29.08 -0.70 -7.37
C GLY A 176 -28.69 -0.55 -5.89
N SER A 177 -27.63 -1.26 -5.50
CA SER A 177 -27.08 -1.17 -4.15
C SER A 177 -26.33 0.14 -3.97
N VAL A 178 -26.42 0.73 -2.77
CA VAL A 178 -25.78 2.01 -2.44
C VAL A 178 -24.85 1.79 -1.25
N PHE A 179 -23.56 1.93 -1.48
CA PHE A 179 -22.53 1.72 -0.46
C PHE A 179 -21.78 3.02 -0.20
N THR A 180 -21.93 3.58 1.00
CA THR A 180 -21.21 4.80 1.39
C THR A 180 -20.06 4.51 2.35
N ALA A 181 -20.17 3.48 3.18
CA ALA A 181 -19.15 3.06 4.13
C ALA A 181 -18.74 1.60 3.86
N ASP A 182 -17.62 1.17 4.44
CA ASP A 182 -17.16 -0.22 4.32
C ASP A 182 -17.98 -1.11 5.27
N GLU A 183 -18.89 -1.89 4.69
CA GLU A 183 -19.75 -2.83 5.43
C GLU A 183 -19.05 -4.18 5.68
N SER A 184 -18.07 -4.54 4.84
CA SER A 184 -17.36 -5.82 4.95
C SER A 184 -16.24 -5.76 5.98
N ASN A 185 -15.59 -4.61 6.09
CA ASN A 185 -14.50 -4.34 7.04
C ASN A 185 -14.81 -3.07 7.83
N GLU A 186 -15.88 -3.08 8.63
CA GLU A 186 -16.39 -1.89 9.33
C GLU A 186 -15.34 -1.13 10.14
N ILE A 187 -14.35 -1.85 10.69
CA ILE A 187 -13.25 -1.27 11.46
C ILE A 187 -12.45 -0.25 10.66
N CYS A 188 -12.36 -0.43 9.34
CA CYS A 188 -11.63 0.44 8.43
C CYS A 188 -12.25 1.84 8.32
N ASN A 189 -13.55 1.97 8.57
CA ASN A 189 -14.21 3.27 8.68
C ASN A 189 -13.64 4.11 9.84
N TYR A 190 -13.16 3.43 10.88
CA TYR A 190 -12.62 4.07 12.09
C TYR A 190 -11.09 4.22 12.07
N THR A 191 -10.40 3.60 11.09
CA THR A 191 -8.95 3.73 10.89
C THR A 191 -8.58 4.54 9.64
N ARG A 192 -9.58 5.05 8.92
CA ARG A 192 -9.41 5.62 7.57
C ARG A 192 -8.72 4.68 6.59
N GLY A 193 -9.08 3.40 6.62
CA GLY A 193 -8.52 2.39 5.73
C GLY A 193 -7.09 1.95 6.09
N ALA A 194 -6.55 2.37 7.23
CA ALA A 194 -5.27 1.83 7.70
C ALA A 194 -5.45 0.36 8.10
N GLU A 195 -4.55 -0.49 7.61
CA GLU A 195 -4.61 -1.95 7.80
C GLU A 195 -4.20 -2.41 9.22
N THR A 196 -4.41 -1.56 10.23
CA THR A 196 -4.05 -1.83 11.64
C THR A 196 -4.82 -3.02 12.23
N CYS A 197 -6.03 -3.27 11.73
CA CYS A 197 -6.95 -4.29 12.24
C CYS A 197 -7.37 -5.32 11.19
N GLY A 198 -6.75 -5.30 10.00
CA GLY A 198 -7.11 -6.17 8.87
C GLY A 198 -7.03 -5.45 7.53
N GLN A 199 -7.36 -6.15 6.46
CA GLN A 199 -7.49 -5.55 5.13
C GLN A 199 -8.75 -4.69 5.04
N CYS A 200 -8.70 -3.65 4.20
CA CYS A 200 -9.78 -2.70 4.01
C CYS A 200 -10.28 -2.73 2.56
N SER A 201 -11.56 -2.45 2.34
CA SER A 201 -12.15 -2.50 0.99
C SER A 201 -11.67 -1.34 0.12
N HIS A 202 -11.41 -0.19 0.73
CA HIS A 202 -10.88 1.00 0.06
C HIS A 202 -9.48 1.38 0.54
N SER A 203 -8.80 2.19 -0.26
CA SER A 203 -7.46 2.71 0.06
C SER A 203 -7.44 3.63 1.29
N VAL A 204 -6.26 3.80 1.89
CA VAL A 204 -6.05 4.68 3.06
C VAL A 204 -6.49 6.12 2.74
N ASN A 205 -7.31 6.67 3.62
CA ASN A 205 -7.97 7.99 3.50
C ASN A 205 -8.91 8.11 2.28
N SER A 206 -9.43 7.02 1.72
CA SER A 206 -10.49 7.09 0.69
C SER A 206 -11.64 8.01 1.12
N CYS A 207 -12.36 8.60 0.17
CA CYS A 207 -13.54 9.41 0.47
C CYS A 207 -14.65 8.59 1.16
N HIS A 208 -14.71 7.27 0.97
CA HIS A 208 -15.59 6.38 1.76
C HIS A 208 -15.28 6.42 3.26
N TYR A 209 -14.04 6.75 3.63
CA TYR A 209 -13.60 6.95 5.01
C TYR A 209 -13.46 8.42 5.41
N GLY A 210 -14.00 9.34 4.62
CA GLY A 210 -13.98 10.77 4.91
C GLY A 210 -12.67 11.49 4.64
N GLY A 211 -11.84 10.97 3.73
CA GLY A 211 -10.64 11.67 3.31
C GLY A 211 -9.58 11.71 4.41
N THR A 212 -8.67 12.69 4.34
CA THR A 212 -7.72 12.92 5.45
C THR A 212 -8.38 13.61 6.66
N ASN A 213 -9.51 14.28 6.44
CA ASN A 213 -10.20 15.08 7.46
C ASN A 213 -11.10 14.25 8.39
N GLY A 214 -11.49 13.02 8.00
CA GLY A 214 -12.30 12.14 8.85
C GLY A 214 -13.75 12.59 9.05
N ALA A 215 -14.27 13.43 8.14
CA ALA A 215 -15.54 14.13 8.28
C ALA A 215 -16.80 13.26 8.04
N GLY A 216 -16.67 11.93 8.13
CA GLY A 216 -17.70 10.99 7.68
C GLY A 216 -17.57 10.68 6.18
N SER A 217 -18.30 9.67 5.70
CA SER A 217 -18.17 9.26 4.29
C SER A 217 -18.60 10.38 3.35
N MET A 218 -17.75 10.64 2.35
CA MET A 218 -17.95 11.64 1.29
C MET A 218 -17.97 11.00 -0.09
N ALA A 219 -18.08 9.67 -0.18
CA ALA A 219 -18.24 8.95 -1.42
C ALA A 219 -19.30 7.87 -1.33
N VAL A 220 -19.84 7.52 -2.48
CA VAL A 220 -20.85 6.50 -2.65
C VAL A 220 -20.53 5.68 -3.90
N ASP A 221 -20.65 4.36 -3.75
CA ASP A 221 -20.63 3.42 -4.85
C ASP A 221 -22.05 2.94 -5.09
N PHE A 222 -22.51 3.09 -6.33
CA PHE A 222 -23.73 2.44 -6.81
C PHE A 222 -23.35 1.17 -7.54
N GLY A 223 -23.86 0.03 -7.08
CA GLY A 223 -23.60 -1.28 -7.70
C GLY A 223 -24.85 -1.84 -8.37
N GLY A 224 -24.71 -2.45 -9.54
CA GLY A 224 -25.58 -3.55 -9.90
C GLY A 224 -25.03 -4.81 -9.23
N GLY A 225 -25.89 -5.66 -8.68
CA GLY A 225 -25.42 -6.89 -8.04
C GLY A 225 -24.63 -7.76 -9.03
N PRO A 226 -23.64 -8.56 -8.58
CA PRO A 226 -22.84 -9.40 -9.47
C PRO A 226 -23.71 -10.23 -10.42
N GLY A 227 -23.58 -10.01 -11.73
CA GLY A 227 -24.34 -10.73 -12.76
C GLY A 227 -25.71 -10.13 -13.10
N ALA A 228 -26.06 -8.94 -12.60
CA ALA A 228 -27.30 -8.25 -12.98
C ALA A 228 -27.28 -7.76 -14.42
N GLY A 229 -26.09 -7.50 -15.00
CA GLY A 229 -25.93 -7.14 -16.42
C GLY A 229 -26.58 -5.81 -16.80
N ASN A 230 -26.87 -4.96 -15.80
CA ASN A 230 -27.58 -3.69 -15.94
C ASN A 230 -26.73 -2.50 -15.47
N GLU A 231 -25.52 -2.74 -14.97
CA GLU A 231 -24.57 -1.73 -14.49
C GLU A 231 -24.23 -0.74 -15.59
N GLY A 232 -24.06 -1.21 -16.83
CA GLY A 232 -23.79 -0.34 -17.96
C GLY A 232 -25.00 0.44 -18.49
N LEU A 233 -26.23 0.05 -18.14
CA LEU A 233 -27.46 0.76 -18.49
C LEU A 233 -27.89 1.74 -17.38
N ILE A 234 -27.72 1.35 -16.12
CA ILE A 234 -28.02 2.18 -14.94
C ILE A 234 -26.90 3.19 -14.71
N GLY A 235 -25.65 2.86 -15.02
CA GLY A 235 -24.52 3.71 -14.70
C GLY A 235 -24.55 5.07 -15.39
N THR A 236 -24.94 5.11 -16.67
CA THR A 236 -25.15 6.41 -17.36
C THR A 236 -26.30 7.21 -16.73
N GLN A 237 -27.38 6.56 -16.29
CA GLN A 237 -28.51 7.24 -15.62
C GLN A 237 -28.08 7.81 -14.27
N VAL A 238 -27.34 7.02 -13.48
CA VAL A 238 -26.80 7.44 -12.18
C VAL A 238 -25.81 8.59 -12.34
N LEU A 239 -24.91 8.56 -13.32
CA LEU A 239 -23.99 9.66 -13.60
C LEU A 239 -24.74 10.94 -14.01
N GLN A 240 -25.74 10.83 -14.90
CA GLN A 240 -26.54 11.98 -15.33
C GLN A 240 -27.35 12.56 -14.17
N ALA A 241 -27.97 11.71 -13.35
CA ALA A 241 -28.67 12.12 -12.14
C ALA A 241 -27.70 12.78 -11.14
N ALA A 242 -26.50 12.23 -10.96
CA ALA A 242 -25.48 12.81 -10.07
C ALA A 242 -25.08 14.22 -10.51
N LEU A 243 -24.91 14.45 -11.81
CA LEU A 243 -24.61 15.78 -12.37
C LEU A 243 -25.79 16.75 -12.19
N SER A 244 -27.01 16.30 -12.50
CA SER A 244 -28.20 17.14 -12.36
C SER A 244 -28.49 17.50 -10.90
N CYS A 245 -28.38 16.53 -9.99
CA CYS A 245 -28.52 16.71 -8.54
C CYS A 245 -27.40 17.58 -7.97
N SER A 246 -26.16 17.41 -8.41
CA SER A 246 -25.03 18.28 -8.03
C SER A 246 -25.32 19.74 -8.37
N GLU A 247 -25.78 20.02 -9.59
CA GLU A 247 -26.13 21.37 -10.04
C GLU A 247 -27.33 21.93 -9.25
N THR A 248 -28.40 21.15 -9.14
CA THR A 248 -29.65 21.55 -8.47
C THR A 248 -29.45 21.84 -6.98
N LEU A 249 -28.64 21.02 -6.29
CA LEU A 249 -28.38 21.16 -4.86
C LEU A 249 -27.23 22.11 -4.53
N GLY A 250 -26.47 22.55 -5.54
CA GLY A 250 -25.25 23.33 -5.36
C GLY A 250 -24.15 22.56 -4.63
N ILE A 251 -24.10 21.24 -4.79
CA ILE A 251 -23.12 20.35 -4.15
C ILE A 251 -22.06 19.99 -5.19
N PRO A 252 -20.82 20.52 -5.10
CA PRO A 252 -19.78 20.21 -6.07
C PRO A 252 -19.38 18.73 -5.97
N LEU A 253 -19.13 18.10 -7.12
CA LEU A 253 -18.53 16.76 -7.17
C LEU A 253 -17.02 16.87 -7.35
N LYS A 254 -16.30 15.91 -6.78
CA LYS A 254 -14.86 15.72 -6.99
C LYS A 254 -14.61 14.72 -8.11
N ARG A 255 -15.40 13.65 -8.11
CA ARG A 255 -15.31 12.53 -9.04
C ARG A 255 -16.69 11.93 -9.26
N SER A 256 -16.94 11.46 -10.47
CA SER A 256 -18.16 10.75 -10.84
C SER A 256 -17.82 9.87 -12.04
N THR A 257 -17.71 8.55 -11.86
CA THR A 257 -17.28 7.64 -12.95
C THR A 257 -17.80 6.23 -12.77
N CYS A 258 -18.00 5.52 -13.88
CA CYS A 258 -18.09 4.06 -13.85
C CYS A 258 -16.70 3.44 -13.68
N GLU A 259 -16.62 2.35 -12.92
CA GLU A 259 -15.40 1.61 -12.64
C GLU A 259 -15.61 0.11 -12.83
N ASN A 260 -14.52 -0.59 -13.15
CA ASN A 260 -14.50 -2.05 -13.12
C ASN A 260 -14.16 -2.60 -11.72
N SER A 261 -14.16 -3.93 -11.59
CA SER A 261 -13.82 -4.62 -10.33
C SER A 261 -12.43 -4.29 -9.77
N SER A 262 -11.55 -3.69 -10.57
CA SER A 262 -10.20 -3.26 -10.18
C SER A 262 -10.15 -1.76 -9.87
N ALA A 263 -11.29 -1.10 -9.61
CA ALA A 263 -11.42 0.34 -9.37
C ALA A 263 -10.81 1.21 -10.49
N THR A 264 -10.76 0.69 -11.71
CA THR A 264 -10.28 1.43 -12.87
C THR A 264 -11.45 2.09 -13.56
N ALA A 265 -11.34 3.40 -13.84
CA ALA A 265 -12.36 4.13 -14.58
C ALA A 265 -12.53 3.55 -15.99
N VAL A 266 -13.77 3.24 -16.35
CA VAL A 266 -14.18 2.73 -17.66
C VAL A 266 -15.36 3.53 -18.19
N GLN A 267 -15.67 3.37 -19.48
CA GLN A 267 -16.92 3.90 -20.03
C GLN A 267 -18.09 3.16 -19.38
N CYS A 268 -19.19 3.85 -19.07
CA CYS A 268 -20.34 3.18 -18.46
C CYS A 268 -20.96 2.13 -19.39
N SER A 269 -20.89 2.34 -20.70
CA SER A 269 -21.35 1.34 -21.68
C SER A 269 -20.48 0.06 -21.74
N ASP A 270 -19.34 0.02 -21.04
CA ASP A 270 -18.46 -1.15 -21.00
C ASP A 270 -19.10 -2.27 -20.16
N THR A 271 -19.06 -3.50 -20.66
CA THR A 271 -19.53 -4.70 -19.92
C THR A 271 -18.75 -4.97 -18.63
N SER A 272 -17.58 -4.35 -18.47
CA SER A 272 -16.76 -4.40 -17.26
C SER A 272 -17.04 -3.26 -16.29
N ALA A 273 -18.00 -2.36 -16.57
CA ALA A 273 -18.48 -1.41 -15.57
C ALA A 273 -19.26 -2.18 -14.50
N ASN A 274 -18.69 -2.27 -13.30
CA ASN A 274 -19.24 -3.05 -12.18
C ASN A 274 -19.92 -2.14 -11.13
N HIS A 275 -19.48 -0.88 -11.01
CA HIS A 275 -20.07 0.08 -10.10
C HIS A 275 -19.83 1.52 -10.57
N ILE A 276 -20.59 2.47 -10.02
CA ILE A 276 -20.48 3.90 -10.26
C ILE A 276 -20.03 4.57 -8.98
N HIS A 277 -18.83 5.15 -9.04
CA HIS A 277 -18.21 5.83 -7.93
C HIS A 277 -18.42 7.34 -8.02
N ILE A 278 -18.99 7.94 -6.98
CA ILE A 278 -19.24 9.39 -6.88
C ILE A 278 -18.69 9.91 -5.56
N SER A 279 -17.94 11.02 -5.60
CA SER A 279 -17.41 11.66 -4.39
C SER A 279 -17.61 13.17 -4.39
N LEU A 280 -17.79 13.72 -3.19
CA LEU A 280 -18.03 15.16 -2.97
C LEU A 280 -16.76 15.98 -3.22
N GLY A 281 -16.93 17.18 -3.77
CA GLY A 281 -15.88 18.16 -4.10
C GLY A 281 -14.98 18.55 -2.93
N LYS A 282 -15.51 18.46 -1.70
CA LYS A 282 -14.79 18.75 -0.46
C LYS A 282 -13.92 17.60 0.05
N CYS A 283 -14.02 16.42 -0.54
CA CYS A 283 -13.07 15.36 -0.26
C CYS A 283 -11.70 15.70 -0.88
N ASP A 284 -10.65 15.54 -0.10
CA ASP A 284 -9.27 15.82 -0.51
C ASP A 284 -8.62 14.66 -1.28
N ARG A 285 -9.31 13.52 -1.39
CA ARG A 285 -8.91 12.33 -2.15
C ARG A 285 -9.79 12.12 -3.39
N ASP A 286 -9.55 11.01 -4.09
CA ASP A 286 -10.26 10.61 -5.31
C ASP A 286 -10.22 11.66 -6.43
N ASN A 287 -9.03 12.19 -6.71
CA ASN A 287 -8.82 12.99 -7.91
C ASN A 287 -9.06 12.12 -9.15
N GLY A 288 -10.15 12.38 -9.86
CA GLY A 288 -10.53 11.67 -11.06
C GLY A 288 -11.47 12.50 -11.92
N PRO A 289 -11.84 11.99 -13.10
CA PRO A 289 -12.77 12.71 -13.96
C PRO A 289 -14.17 12.72 -13.36
N ILE A 290 -14.92 13.76 -13.71
CA ILE A 290 -16.36 13.81 -13.59
C ILE A 290 -16.88 13.43 -14.99
N ASN A 291 -17.00 12.12 -15.22
CA ASN A 291 -17.47 11.56 -16.48
C ASN A 291 -18.99 11.65 -16.55
N SER A 292 -19.50 11.92 -17.75
CA SER A 292 -20.92 11.89 -18.08
C SER A 292 -21.25 10.85 -19.16
N GLN A 293 -20.26 10.02 -19.54
CA GLN A 293 -20.31 9.07 -20.65
C GLN A 293 -19.88 7.68 -20.17
#